data_AF-A0A954EFT6-F1
#
_entry.id   AF-A0A954EFT6-F1
#
_cell.length_a   1.000
_cell.length_b   1.000
_cell.length_c   1.000
_cell.angle_alpha   90.00
_cell.angle_beta   90.00
_cell.angle_gamma   90.00
#
_symmetry.space_group_name_H-M   'P 1'
#
loop_
_entity.id
_entity.type
_entity.pdbx_description
1 polymer ?
#
loop_
_entity_poly.entity_id
_entity_poly.type
_entity_poly.pdbx_seq_one_letter_code
_entity_poly.pdbx_strand_id
1 'polypeptide(L)'
;QVFIYSSGGAGVVEDMPFVLANAAATASGALWPLFSPLIGGLGAFVAGSNTVSNMMFAQFQFLTGLQIGVDPLWTVAEQAVGGAAGNTICVHNVVAACAVAGLFGREGEILRITLFLFLYYVIMAGILGMLLG
;
A
#
# COMPACT_ATOMS: atom_id res chain seq x y z
N GLN A 1 -17.93 -4.89 -13.92
CA GLN A 1 -17.99 -4.37 -15.31
C GLN A 1 -18.80 -3.08 -15.47
N VAL A 2 -19.31 -2.45 -14.39
CA VAL A 2 -20.04 -1.15 -14.43
C VAL A 2 -19.12 0.06 -14.14
N PHE A 3 -17.82 -0.14 -13.94
CA PHE A 3 -16.86 0.92 -13.64
C PHE A 3 -15.89 1.25 -14.79
N ILE A 4 -16.04 0.64 -15.97
CA ILE A 4 -15.13 0.81 -17.12
C ILE A 4 -15.79 1.52 -18.31
N TYR A 5 -17.12 1.69 -18.33
CA TYR A 5 -17.85 2.24 -19.49
C TYR A 5 -18.88 3.33 -19.11
N SER A 6 -18.48 4.36 -18.36
CA SER A 6 -19.32 5.57 -18.22
C SER A 6 -18.99 6.62 -19.30
N SER A 7 -18.98 6.21 -20.57
CA SER A 7 -18.84 7.12 -21.73
C SER A 7 -20.22 7.47 -22.30
N GLY A 8 -21.08 8.08 -21.47
CA GLY A 8 -22.50 8.21 -21.81
C GLY A 8 -23.24 9.48 -21.39
N GLY A 9 -22.58 10.54 -20.88
CA GLY A 9 -23.32 11.75 -20.54
C GLY A 9 -22.47 12.94 -20.13
N ALA A 10 -22.34 13.92 -21.04
CA ALA A 10 -22.21 15.36 -20.80
C ALA A 10 -21.55 15.86 -19.49
N GLY A 11 -20.41 15.28 -19.12
CA GLY A 11 -19.57 15.70 -18.01
C GLY A 11 -18.41 14.74 -17.93
N VAL A 12 -17.19 15.23 -18.17
CA VAL A 12 -15.95 14.45 -18.11
C VAL A 12 -15.72 14.03 -16.65
N VAL A 13 -16.38 12.95 -16.22
CA VAL A 13 -16.03 12.26 -14.97
C VAL A 13 -14.86 11.37 -15.34
N GLU A 14 -13.65 11.89 -15.22
CA GLU A 14 -12.43 11.12 -15.36
C GLU A 14 -12.47 9.92 -14.40
N ASP A 15 -11.91 8.78 -14.81
CA ASP A 15 -11.88 7.54 -14.05
C ASP A 15 -11.56 7.84 -12.58
N MET A 16 -12.40 7.39 -11.62
CA MET A 16 -12.23 7.71 -10.19
C MET A 16 -10.80 7.44 -9.66
N PRO A 17 -10.10 6.36 -10.09
CA PRO A 17 -8.69 6.15 -9.76
C PRO A 17 -7.75 7.23 -10.31
N PHE A 18 -8.06 7.80 -11.47
CA PHE A 18 -7.29 8.87 -12.12
C PHE A 18 -7.43 10.21 -11.36
N VAL A 19 -8.64 10.55 -10.92
CA VAL A 19 -8.88 11.77 -10.09
C VAL A 19 -8.17 11.65 -8.75
N LEU A 20 -8.26 10.48 -8.09
CA LEU A 20 -7.52 10.21 -6.85
C LEU A 20 -6.01 10.25 -7.07
N ALA A 21 -5.53 9.64 -8.17
CA ALA A 21 -4.11 9.66 -8.52
C ALA A 21 -3.61 11.09 -8.78
N ASN A 22 -4.41 11.93 -9.43
CA ASN A 22 -4.06 13.33 -9.66
C ASN A 22 -4.05 14.14 -8.36
N ALA A 23 -5.02 13.93 -7.46
CA ALA A 23 -5.03 14.56 -6.14
C ALA A 23 -3.82 14.14 -5.29
N ALA A 24 -3.49 12.84 -5.32
CA ALA A 24 -2.31 12.27 -4.67
C ALA A 24 -0.99 12.81 -5.25
N ALA A 25 -0.89 12.86 -6.58
CA ALA A 25 0.25 13.43 -7.29
C ALA A 25 0.43 14.93 -6.97
N THR A 26 -0.67 15.68 -6.88
CA THR A 26 -0.62 17.11 -6.56
C THR A 26 -0.28 17.36 -5.10
N ALA A 27 -0.76 16.52 -4.18
CA ALA A 27 -0.49 16.65 -2.74
C ALA A 27 0.94 16.21 -2.36
N SER A 28 1.46 15.18 -3.02
CA SER A 28 2.71 14.50 -2.63
C SER A 28 3.87 14.78 -3.57
N GLY A 29 3.58 15.01 -4.86
CA GLY A 29 4.58 15.22 -5.90
C GLY A 29 5.65 14.14 -5.92
N ALA A 30 6.91 14.55 -6.00
CA ALA A 30 8.08 13.68 -5.99
C ALA A 30 8.28 12.88 -4.69
N LEU A 31 7.53 13.18 -3.61
CA LEU A 31 7.58 12.43 -2.35
C LEU A 31 6.67 11.21 -2.35
N TRP A 32 5.91 10.96 -3.42
CA TRP A 32 5.00 9.82 -3.50
C TRP A 32 5.64 8.44 -3.23
N PRO A 33 6.87 8.13 -3.69
CA PRO A 33 7.54 6.87 -3.35
C PRO A 33 7.66 6.64 -1.83
N LEU A 34 7.84 7.71 -1.05
CA LEU A 34 7.89 7.61 0.43
C LEU A 34 6.58 7.10 1.04
N PHE A 35 5.44 7.42 0.41
CA PHE A 35 4.11 7.06 0.89
C PHE A 35 3.58 5.75 0.29
N SER A 36 4.09 5.34 -0.87
CA SER A 36 3.69 4.09 -1.54
C SER A 36 3.77 2.83 -0.64
N PRO A 37 4.88 2.54 0.06
CA PRO A 37 4.97 1.35 0.91
C PRO A 37 4.03 1.46 2.13
N LEU A 38 3.74 2.68 2.58
CA LEU A 38 2.83 2.91 3.69
C LEU A 38 1.38 2.57 3.29
N ILE A 39 0.96 2.98 2.09
CA ILE A 39 -0.35 2.66 1.52
C ILE A 39 -0.49 1.14 1.30
N GLY A 40 0.54 0.51 0.72
CA GLY A 40 0.56 -0.94 0.53
C GLY A 40 0.48 -1.72 1.84
N GLY A 41 1.21 -1.25 2.85
CA GLY A 41 1.22 -1.81 4.20
C GLY A 41 -0.10 -1.67 4.94
N LEU A 42 -0.73 -0.51 4.88
CA LEU A 42 -2.06 -0.30 5.46
C LEU A 42 -3.13 -1.14 4.75
N GLY A 43 -3.07 -1.23 3.42
CA GLY A 43 -3.95 -2.10 2.64
C GLY A 43 -3.81 -3.56 3.06
N ALA A 44 -2.58 -4.04 3.25
CA ALA A 44 -2.32 -5.41 3.70
C ALA A 44 -2.65 -5.62 5.18
N PHE A 45 -2.53 -4.62 6.04
CA PHE A 45 -2.95 -4.70 7.43
C PHE A 45 -4.47 -4.84 7.56
N VAL A 46 -5.23 -4.03 6.80
CA VAL A 46 -6.71 -4.02 6.83
C VAL A 46 -7.30 -5.22 6.08
N ALA A 47 -6.81 -5.51 4.88
CA ALA A 47 -7.26 -6.69 4.12
C ALA A 47 -6.70 -8.00 4.67
N GLY A 48 -5.56 -7.92 5.36
CA GLY A 48 -4.83 -9.05 5.93
C GLY A 48 -4.28 -10.05 4.93
N SER A 49 -4.01 -9.56 3.72
CA SER A 49 -3.33 -10.28 2.66
C SER A 49 -2.64 -9.31 1.72
N ASN A 50 -1.37 -9.59 1.41
CA ASN A 50 -0.60 -8.80 0.45
C ASN A 50 -1.24 -8.82 -0.95
N THR A 51 -1.81 -9.95 -1.37
CA THR A 51 -2.45 -10.08 -2.68
C THR A 51 -3.67 -9.17 -2.81
N VAL A 52 -4.49 -9.09 -1.76
CA VAL A 52 -5.70 -8.25 -1.77
C VAL A 52 -5.31 -6.77 -1.78
N SER A 53 -4.31 -6.37 -0.98
CA SER A 53 -3.76 -5.02 -1.01
C SER A 53 -3.27 -4.63 -2.41
N ASN A 54 -2.52 -5.51 -3.08
CA ASN A 54 -2.03 -5.25 -4.44
C ASN A 54 -3.17 -5.14 -5.46
N MET A 55 -4.18 -5.99 -5.40
CA MET A 55 -5.35 -5.86 -6.29
C MET A 55 -6.13 -4.56 -6.05
N MET A 56 -6.17 -4.05 -4.81
CA MET A 56 -6.88 -2.81 -4.47
C MET A 56 -6.13 -1.55 -4.90
N PHE A 57 -4.80 -1.50 -4.69
CA PHE A 57 -4.05 -0.25 -4.78
C PHE A 57 -3.01 -0.20 -5.91
N ALA A 58 -2.61 -1.32 -6.51
CA ALA A 58 -1.53 -1.31 -7.51
C ALA A 58 -1.88 -0.46 -8.74
N GLN A 59 -3.14 -0.49 -9.19
CA GLN A 59 -3.58 0.35 -10.31
C GLN A 59 -3.51 1.85 -9.94
N PHE A 60 -3.88 2.20 -8.72
CA PHE A 60 -3.81 3.57 -8.22
C PHE A 60 -2.35 4.05 -8.09
N GLN A 61 -1.45 3.23 -7.54
CA GLN A 61 -0.02 3.55 -7.47
C GLN A 61 0.59 3.71 -8.85
N PHE A 62 0.27 2.81 -9.78
CA PHE A 62 0.75 2.86 -11.16
C PHE A 62 0.33 4.16 -11.86
N LEU A 63 -0.95 4.54 -11.76
CA LEU A 63 -1.47 5.79 -12.33
C LEU A 63 -0.87 7.02 -11.65
N THR A 64 -0.62 6.97 -10.33
CA THR A 64 0.00 8.08 -9.61
C THR A 64 1.47 8.25 -10.02
N GLY A 65 2.22 7.15 -10.18
CA GLY A 65 3.58 7.15 -10.71
C GLY A 65 3.68 7.79 -12.09
N LEU A 66 2.75 7.46 -12.99
CA LEU A 66 2.66 8.09 -14.31
C LEU A 66 2.39 9.60 -14.22
N GLN A 67 1.53 10.04 -13.29
CA GLN A 67 1.20 11.46 -13.13
C GLN A 67 2.34 12.30 -12.55
N ILE A 68 3.14 11.74 -11.63
CA ILE A 68 4.29 12.44 -11.04
C ILE A 68 5.56 12.34 -11.90
N GLY A 69 5.54 11.54 -12.97
CA GLY A 69 6.66 11.38 -13.91
C GLY A 69 7.79 10.48 -13.42
N VAL A 70 7.56 9.65 -12.40
CA VAL A 70 8.49 8.58 -11.97
C VAL A 70 8.16 7.27 -12.66
N ASP A 71 9.09 6.32 -12.68
CA ASP A 71 8.80 4.99 -13.22
C ASP A 71 7.74 4.28 -12.34
N PRO A 72 6.54 4.00 -12.89
CA PRO A 72 5.46 3.39 -12.13
C PRO A 72 5.83 2.04 -11.51
N LEU A 73 6.79 1.30 -12.10
CA LEU A 73 7.24 0.04 -11.54
C LEU A 73 7.83 0.20 -10.13
N TRP A 74 8.56 1.29 -9.87
CA TRP A 74 9.10 1.55 -8.52
C TRP A 74 7.99 1.75 -7.51
N THR A 75 7.00 2.59 -7.83
CA THR A 75 5.87 2.85 -6.93
C THR A 75 5.09 1.57 -6.62
N VAL A 76 4.85 0.71 -7.60
CA VAL A 76 4.15 -0.57 -7.39
C VAL A 76 5.02 -1.58 -6.63
N ALA A 77 6.33 -1.61 -6.88
CA ALA A 77 7.26 -2.47 -6.16
C ALA A 77 7.35 -2.09 -4.69
N GLU A 78 7.45 -0.80 -4.37
CA GLU A 78 7.42 -0.31 -3.00
C GLU A 78 6.11 -0.66 -2.29
N GLN A 79 4.97 -0.52 -2.97
CA GLN A 79 3.68 -0.94 -2.42
C GLN A 79 3.70 -2.43 -2.06
N ALA A 80 4.26 -3.28 -2.92
CA ALA A 80 4.35 -4.72 -2.67
C ALA A 80 5.26 -5.05 -1.48
N VAL A 81 6.37 -4.32 -1.31
CA VAL A 81 7.26 -4.43 -0.14
C VAL A 81 6.52 -3.99 1.14
N GLY A 82 5.86 -2.85 1.07
CA GLY A 82 5.02 -2.32 2.14
C GLY A 82 3.90 -3.29 2.53
N GLY A 83 3.22 -3.89 1.54
CA GLY A 83 2.17 -4.87 1.74
C GLY A 83 2.68 -6.17 2.36
N ALA A 84 3.87 -6.64 2.00
CA ALA A 84 4.51 -7.77 2.67
C ALA A 84 4.76 -7.46 4.16
N ALA A 85 5.27 -6.27 4.47
CA ALA A 85 5.47 -5.83 5.85
C ALA A 85 4.14 -5.65 6.60
N GLY A 86 3.12 -5.05 5.98
CA GLY A 86 1.79 -4.84 6.56
C GLY A 86 1.06 -6.15 6.87
N ASN A 87 1.31 -7.19 6.08
CA ASN A 87 0.75 -8.52 6.35
C ASN A 87 1.29 -9.13 7.67
N THR A 88 2.50 -8.76 8.10
CA THR A 88 3.09 -9.27 9.35
C THR A 88 2.48 -8.68 10.62
N ILE A 89 1.88 -7.49 10.53
CA ILE A 89 1.20 -6.81 11.65
C ILE A 89 -0.30 -7.04 11.66
N CYS A 90 -0.86 -7.75 10.67
CA CYS A 90 -2.28 -8.00 10.60
C CYS A 90 -2.76 -8.80 11.84
N VAL A 91 -3.81 -8.31 12.50
CA VAL A 91 -4.28 -8.85 13.77
C VAL A 91 -4.63 -10.33 13.67
N HIS A 92 -5.32 -10.76 12.61
CA HIS A 92 -5.66 -12.18 12.47
C HIS A 92 -4.44 -13.07 12.23
N ASN A 93 -3.41 -12.58 11.54
CA ASN A 93 -2.17 -13.33 11.31
C ASN A 93 -1.38 -13.46 12.63
N VAL A 94 -1.29 -12.38 13.39
CA VAL A 94 -0.61 -12.36 14.69
C VAL A 94 -1.32 -13.26 15.69
N VAL A 95 -2.66 -13.18 15.80
CA VAL A 95 -3.46 -14.03 16.70
C VAL A 95 -3.34 -15.51 16.31
N ALA A 96 -3.44 -15.84 15.01
CA ALA A 96 -3.26 -17.20 14.54
C ALA A 96 -1.85 -17.74 14.84
N ALA A 97 -0.81 -16.93 14.63
CA ALA A 97 0.57 -17.29 14.95
C ALA A 97 0.76 -17.53 16.47
N CYS A 98 0.17 -16.67 17.31
CA CYS A 98 0.21 -16.84 18.77
C CYS A 98 -0.49 -18.13 19.21
N ALA A 99 -1.63 -18.47 18.60
CA ALA A 99 -2.36 -19.69 18.92
C ALA A 99 -1.57 -20.96 18.58
N VAL A 100 -0.88 -20.98 17.43
CA VAL A 100 -0.04 -22.12 17.01
C VAL A 100 1.24 -22.21 17.85
N ALA A 101 1.82 -21.07 18.23
CA ALA A 101 3.02 -21.01 19.07
C ALA A 101 2.75 -21.26 20.58
N GLY A 102 1.48 -21.38 20.99
CA GLY A 102 1.09 -21.51 22.39
C GLY A 102 1.28 -20.25 23.23
N LEU A 103 1.39 -19.09 22.60
CA LEU A 103 1.67 -17.79 23.23
C LEU A 103 0.38 -17.01 23.54
N PHE A 104 -0.55 -17.65 24.25
CA PHE A 104 -1.83 -17.03 24.61
C PHE A 104 -1.64 -15.84 25.56
N GLY A 105 -2.33 -14.73 25.28
CA GLY A 105 -2.25 -13.50 26.08
C GLY A 105 -1.01 -12.63 25.83
N ARG A 106 -0.10 -13.05 24.93
CA ARG A 106 1.10 -12.26 24.52
C ARG A 106 0.99 -11.65 23.13
N GLU A 107 -0.20 -11.66 22.54
CA GLU A 107 -0.49 -11.12 21.20
C GLU A 107 -0.06 -9.66 21.06
N GLY A 108 -0.30 -8.84 22.09
CA GLY A 108 0.10 -7.43 22.10
C GLY A 108 1.62 -7.22 22.14
N GLU A 109 2.37 -8.15 22.74
CA GLU A 109 3.83 -8.12 22.76
C GLU A 109 4.39 -8.45 21.37
N ILE A 110 3.84 -9.47 20.72
CA ILE A 110 4.20 -9.84 19.34
C ILE A 110 3.82 -8.70 18.38
N LEU A 111 2.62 -8.15 18.49
CA LEU A 111 2.17 -7.02 17.67
C LEU A 111 3.09 -5.80 17.82
N ARG A 112 3.56 -5.51 19.04
CA ARG A 112 4.52 -4.42 19.27
C ARG A 112 5.84 -4.67 18.54
N ILE A 113 6.39 -5.88 18.63
CA ILE A 113 7.65 -6.24 17.98
C ILE A 113 7.50 -6.19 16.45
N THR A 114 6.41 -6.75 15.90
CA THR A 114 6.17 -6.72 14.45
C THR A 114 5.86 -5.32 13.94
N LEU A 115 5.27 -4.45 14.77
CA LEU A 115 5.04 -3.05 14.41
C LEU A 115 6.35 -2.25 14.25
N PHE A 116 7.36 -2.51 15.09
CA PHE A 116 8.70 -1.94 14.88
C PHE A 116 9.33 -2.46 13.59
N LEU A 117 9.19 -3.75 13.29
CA LEU A 117 9.66 -4.34 12.03
C LEU A 117 8.96 -3.68 10.83
N PHE A 118 7.64 -3.53 10.89
CA PHE A 118 6.85 -2.85 9.86
C PHE A 118 7.35 -1.44 9.59
N LEU A 119 7.52 -0.63 10.65
CA LEU A 119 8.00 0.74 10.52
C LEU A 119 9.39 0.79 9.86
N TYR A 120 10.28 -0.13 10.24
CA TYR A 120 11.60 -0.26 9.63
C TYR A 120 11.51 -0.56 8.12
N TYR A 121 10.67 -1.52 7.72
CA TYR A 121 10.47 -1.85 6.30
C TYR A 121 9.89 -0.69 5.50
N VAL A 122 8.89 0.02 6.03
CA VAL A 122 8.27 1.17 5.35
C VAL A 122 9.27 2.31 5.16
N ILE A 123 10.05 2.64 6.20
CA ILE A 123 11.06 3.70 6.12
C ILE A 123 12.17 3.33 5.13
N MET A 124 12.69 2.10 5.20
CA MET A 124 13.73 1.64 4.28
C MET A 124 13.24 1.58 2.83
N ALA A 125 12.04 1.05 2.58
CA ALA A 125 11.45 0.99 1.25
C ALA A 125 11.26 2.41 0.68
N GLY A 126 10.68 3.33 1.47
CA GLY A 126 10.43 4.70 1.02
C GLY A 126 11.71 5.51 0.78
N ILE A 127 12.77 5.28 1.56
CA ILE A 127 14.10 5.86 1.27
C ILE A 127 14.66 5.30 -0.05
N LEU A 128 14.50 4.00 -0.28
CA LEU A 128 15.01 3.36 -1.49
C LEU A 128 14.29 3.85 -2.75
N GLY A 129 12.96 3.94 -2.78
CA GLY A 129 12.30 4.48 -3.97
C GLY A 129 12.42 5.99 -4.09
N MET A 130 12.73 6.73 -3.03
CA MET A 130 13.12 8.15 -3.19
C MET A 130 14.53 8.30 -3.80
N LEU A 131 15.43 7.34 -3.61
CA LEU A 131 16.80 7.36 -4.16
C LEU A 131 16.89 6.74 -5.57
N LEU A 132 16.05 5.76 -5.88
CA LEU A 132 16.10 4.96 -7.11
C LEU A 132 14.97 5.24 -8.09
N GLY A 133 13.86 5.83 -7.63
CA GLY A 133 12.63 6.08 -8.39
C GLY A 133 12.57 7.43 -9.09
#